data_AF-A0A0F8Z1L1-F1
#
_entry.id   AF-A0A0F8Z1L1-F1
#
_cell.length_a   1.000
_cell.length_b   1.000
_cell.length_c   1.000
_cell.angle_alpha   90.00
_cell.angle_beta   90.00
_cell.angle_gamma   90.00
#
_symmetry.space_group_name_H-M   'P 1'
#
loop_
_entity.id
_entity.type
_entity.pdbx_description
1 polymer ?
#
loop_
_entity_poly.entity_id
_entity_poly.type
_entity_poly.pdbx_seq_one_letter_code
_entity_poly.pdbx_strand_id
1 'polypeptide(L)'
;MLHMMGPEGSKLAIVRDQPTQEEMDHGRAFGTWNTKIFKDCMIRAGTSEIQCYTGYICPKMHSSGRFEGYYTDKNCIFPSEYLISCIDSFRMWLEKHRPNVIVTVGALATRILTGQPNFEDIRGYIVPSCISDKHIFKVLPTFPPMRIFAEQHHMFTVTMDLKKALASSMYPDFAIVNKTLIPNATPDQFIEYCDWIVESTEHNEVRDKRYPHAEEVLTGVALDIENTIGNGCHITQFGIGHSGDYSMTINLLNGKTPALSEEDELRVWQAISRLAKSNAKFIAHNGVHDLCVTWLNNHI
;
A
#
# COMPACT_ATOMS: atom_id res chain seq x y z
N MET A 1 22.29 18.78 -14.48
CA MET A 1 21.54 19.72 -13.62
C MET A 1 20.20 19.06 -13.33
N LEU A 2 19.75 19.05 -12.06
CA LEU A 2 18.47 18.46 -11.68
C LEU A 2 17.32 19.14 -12.45
N HIS A 3 16.36 18.36 -12.93
CA HIS A 3 15.23 18.85 -13.69
C HIS A 3 13.91 18.59 -12.96
N MET A 4 13.61 19.45 -11.99
CA MET A 4 12.33 19.50 -11.28
C MET A 4 11.62 20.80 -11.64
N MET A 5 10.36 20.72 -12.05
CA MET A 5 9.51 21.86 -12.43
C MET A 5 8.22 21.84 -11.63
N GLY A 6 7.62 23.00 -11.36
CA GLY A 6 6.34 23.09 -10.66
C GLY A 6 6.18 24.41 -9.92
N PRO A 7 4.99 24.70 -9.38
CA PRO A 7 4.74 25.93 -8.65
C PRO A 7 5.51 25.95 -7.33
N GLU A 8 6.02 27.12 -6.96
CA GLU A 8 6.71 27.31 -5.68
C GLU A 8 5.79 26.97 -4.50
N GLY A 9 6.32 26.24 -3.51
CA GLY A 9 5.59 25.84 -2.31
C GLY A 9 4.68 24.63 -2.48
N SER A 10 4.68 23.94 -3.62
CA SER A 10 3.89 22.73 -3.81
C SER A 10 4.21 21.66 -2.76
N LYS A 11 3.17 21.00 -2.23
CA LYS A 11 3.29 19.97 -1.19
C LYS A 11 3.42 18.56 -1.75
N LEU A 12 3.30 18.41 -3.06
CA LEU A 12 3.39 17.13 -3.75
C LEU A 12 4.50 17.20 -4.81
N ALA A 13 5.40 16.22 -4.80
CA ALA A 13 6.35 16.01 -5.88
C ALA A 13 6.09 14.65 -6.54
N ILE A 14 6.18 14.57 -7.86
CA ILE A 14 6.06 13.35 -8.65
C ILE A 14 7.36 13.14 -9.41
N VAL A 15 8.06 12.07 -9.09
CA VAL A 15 9.45 11.87 -9.49
C VAL A 15 9.61 10.55 -10.22
N ARG A 16 10.09 10.61 -11.46
CA ARG A 16 10.44 9.45 -12.27
C ARG A 16 11.92 9.10 -12.12
N ASP A 17 12.26 7.90 -12.56
CA ASP A 17 13.64 7.41 -12.60
C ASP A 17 14.51 8.28 -13.53
N GLN A 18 14.09 8.42 -14.81
CA GLN A 18 14.81 9.10 -15.88
C GLN A 18 13.85 9.56 -17.00
N PRO A 19 14.23 10.54 -17.84
CA PRO A 19 13.44 10.95 -19.01
C PRO A 19 13.46 9.88 -20.12
N THR A 20 12.43 9.88 -20.95
CA THR A 20 12.49 9.25 -22.27
C THR A 20 13.18 10.18 -23.28
N GLN A 21 13.61 9.66 -24.44
CA GLN A 21 14.15 10.50 -25.51
C GLN A 21 13.19 11.62 -25.90
N GLU A 22 11.91 11.29 -26.09
CA GLU A 22 10.88 12.26 -26.42
C GLU A 22 10.70 13.32 -25.31
N GLU A 23 10.81 12.97 -24.03
CA GLU A 23 10.78 13.96 -22.93
C GLU A 23 12.02 14.87 -22.92
N MET A 24 13.20 14.34 -23.28
CA MET A 24 14.41 15.15 -23.45
C MET A 24 14.24 16.14 -24.60
N ASP A 25 13.65 15.71 -25.71
CA ASP A 25 13.41 16.56 -26.89
C ASP A 25 12.40 17.69 -26.58
N HIS A 26 11.38 17.41 -25.76
CA HIS A 26 10.39 18.40 -25.33
C HIS A 26 10.83 19.24 -24.11
N GLY A 27 11.89 18.84 -23.40
CA GLY A 27 12.39 19.51 -22.21
C GLY A 27 11.41 19.52 -21.03
N ARG A 28 10.47 18.58 -20.94
CA ARG A 28 9.49 18.52 -19.85
C ARG A 28 9.12 17.09 -19.44
N ALA A 29 8.96 16.90 -18.12
CA ALA A 29 8.52 15.63 -17.57
C ALA A 29 7.04 15.36 -17.89
N PHE A 30 6.69 14.10 -18.15
CA PHE A 30 5.33 13.71 -18.53
C PHE A 30 4.82 14.46 -19.78
N GLY A 31 5.72 14.89 -20.67
CA GLY A 31 5.39 15.71 -21.83
C GLY A 31 4.84 14.96 -23.04
N THR A 32 4.83 13.62 -22.99
CA THR A 32 4.76 12.74 -24.15
C THR A 32 3.45 11.97 -24.22
N TRP A 33 3.14 11.42 -25.39
CA TRP A 33 1.96 10.58 -25.58
C TRP A 33 1.91 9.41 -24.58
N ASN A 34 3.05 8.75 -24.34
CA ASN A 34 3.14 7.61 -23.42
C ASN A 34 2.84 7.96 -21.96
N THR A 35 2.95 9.24 -21.59
CA THR A 35 2.65 9.73 -20.25
C THR A 35 1.24 10.30 -20.11
N LYS A 36 0.48 10.39 -21.22
CA LYS A 36 -0.91 10.83 -21.21
C LYS A 36 -1.78 9.98 -20.28
N ILE A 37 -1.60 8.65 -20.30
CA ILE A 37 -2.35 7.74 -19.43
C ILE A 37 -2.10 8.02 -17.94
N PHE A 38 -0.88 8.40 -17.58
CA PHE A 38 -0.55 8.78 -16.20
C PHE A 38 -1.14 10.14 -15.84
N LYS A 39 -1.15 11.09 -16.78
CA LYS A 39 -1.84 12.38 -16.61
C LYS A 39 -3.35 12.19 -16.42
N ASP A 40 -3.97 11.25 -17.13
CA ASP A 40 -5.37 10.90 -16.91
C ASP A 40 -5.60 10.34 -15.49
N CYS A 41 -4.68 9.52 -14.98
CA CYS A 41 -4.70 9.08 -13.57
C CYS A 41 -4.56 10.25 -12.60
N MET A 42 -3.68 11.23 -12.87
CA MET A 42 -3.55 12.44 -12.05
C MET A 42 -4.86 13.24 -12.01
N ILE A 43 -5.49 13.48 -13.16
CA ILE A 43 -6.76 14.21 -13.26
C ILE A 43 -7.86 13.47 -12.47
N ARG A 44 -7.97 12.15 -12.62
CA ARG A 44 -8.93 11.31 -11.87
C ARG A 44 -8.66 11.29 -10.37
N ALA A 45 -7.41 11.49 -9.97
CA ALA A 45 -7.02 11.63 -8.58
C ALA A 45 -7.30 13.04 -8.01
N GLY A 46 -7.71 13.99 -8.85
CA GLY A 46 -7.98 15.38 -8.45
C GLY A 46 -6.73 16.25 -8.40
N THR A 47 -5.67 15.88 -9.11
CA THR A 47 -4.43 16.67 -9.24
C THR A 47 -4.02 16.84 -10.69
N SER A 48 -3.02 17.67 -10.95
CA SER A 48 -2.48 17.95 -12.28
C SER A 48 -1.02 18.39 -12.18
N GLU A 49 -0.31 18.34 -13.30
CA GLU A 49 1.12 18.74 -13.36
C GLU A 49 1.36 20.16 -12.87
N ILE A 50 0.42 21.09 -13.09
CA ILE A 50 0.53 22.49 -12.66
C ILE A 50 0.37 22.68 -11.14
N GLN A 51 -0.05 21.65 -10.41
CA GLN A 51 -0.27 21.70 -8.96
C GLN A 51 0.86 21.03 -8.16
N CYS A 52 1.74 20.28 -8.83
CA CYS A 52 2.80 19.51 -8.20
C CYS A 52 4.18 19.84 -8.77
N TYR A 53 5.23 19.50 -8.04
CA TYR A 53 6.53 19.36 -8.64
C TYR A 53 6.60 18.10 -9.50
N THR A 54 7.16 18.15 -10.69
CA THR A 54 7.41 17.01 -11.56
C THR A 54 8.85 16.99 -12.03
N GLY A 55 9.43 15.80 -12.18
CA GLY A 55 10.79 15.68 -12.69
C GLY A 55 11.39 14.28 -12.54
N TYR A 56 12.72 14.25 -12.46
CA TYR A 56 13.51 13.02 -12.51
C TYR A 56 14.56 12.99 -11.42
N ILE A 57 14.85 11.80 -10.88
CA ILE A 57 16.08 11.59 -10.11
C ILE A 57 17.29 11.73 -11.03
N CYS A 58 17.29 11.04 -12.17
CA CYS A 58 18.38 11.10 -13.16
C CYS A 58 17.96 11.94 -14.36
N PRO A 59 18.50 13.16 -14.56
CA PRO A 59 18.09 14.07 -15.64
C PRO A 59 18.60 13.67 -17.03
N LYS A 60 19.45 12.64 -17.14
CA LYS A 60 19.93 12.10 -18.41
C LYS A 60 19.54 10.65 -18.50
N MET A 61 18.96 10.26 -19.63
CA MET A 61 18.69 8.85 -19.94
C MET A 61 20.01 8.07 -20.05
N HIS A 62 20.07 6.89 -19.43
CA HIS A 62 21.20 5.99 -19.63
C HIS A 62 21.13 5.35 -21.03
N SER A 63 22.28 5.04 -21.64
CA SER A 63 22.36 4.51 -23.02
C SER A 63 21.57 3.22 -23.24
N SER A 64 21.46 2.38 -22.21
CA SER A 64 20.67 1.14 -22.22
C SER A 64 19.17 1.34 -22.03
N GLY A 65 18.71 2.55 -21.65
CA GLY A 65 17.34 2.81 -21.21
C GLY A 65 16.95 2.12 -19.90
N ARG A 66 17.89 1.42 -19.24
CA ARG A 66 17.68 0.66 -18.00
C ARG A 66 18.42 1.32 -16.83
N PHE A 67 17.85 1.28 -15.63
CA PHE A 67 18.41 2.00 -14.49
C PHE A 67 19.70 1.37 -13.95
N GLU A 68 19.93 0.09 -14.22
CA GLU A 68 21.12 -0.66 -13.81
C GLU A 68 22.40 -0.02 -14.35
N GLY A 69 22.29 0.72 -15.46
CA GLY A 69 23.40 1.50 -16.01
C GLY A 69 23.90 2.65 -15.13
N TYR A 70 23.13 3.03 -14.11
CA TYR A 70 23.56 4.02 -13.11
C TYR A 70 24.41 3.43 -11.98
N TYR A 71 24.65 2.12 -11.99
CA TYR A 71 25.45 1.40 -11.01
C TYR A 71 26.73 0.85 -11.65
N THR A 72 27.75 0.67 -10.81
CA THR A 72 29.04 0.13 -11.24
C THR A 72 29.07 -1.41 -11.26
N ASP A 73 28.10 -2.05 -10.60
CA ASP A 73 27.95 -3.49 -10.49
C ASP A 73 26.57 -3.98 -10.97
N LYS A 74 26.49 -5.27 -11.33
CA LYS A 74 25.26 -5.89 -11.85
C LYS A 74 24.15 -6.04 -10.81
N ASN A 75 24.48 -6.09 -9.52
CA ASN A 75 23.52 -6.22 -8.43
C ASN A 75 22.94 -4.86 -8.00
N CYS A 76 23.40 -3.78 -8.64
CA CYS A 76 23.02 -2.41 -8.35
C CYS A 76 23.27 -2.02 -6.89
N ILE A 77 24.40 -2.44 -6.32
CA ILE A 77 24.78 -2.14 -4.93
C ILE A 77 25.56 -0.83 -4.87
N PHE A 78 26.48 -0.60 -5.81
CA PHE A 78 27.41 0.50 -5.81
C PHE A 78 27.02 1.56 -6.86
N PRO A 79 26.43 2.69 -6.44
CA PRO A 79 26.03 3.73 -7.38
C PRO A 79 27.24 4.34 -8.09
N SER A 80 27.09 4.70 -9.36
CA SER A 80 28.11 5.46 -10.09
C SER A 80 28.28 6.87 -9.53
N GLU A 81 29.42 7.50 -9.79
CA GLU A 81 29.66 8.91 -9.43
C GLU A 81 28.58 9.84 -9.99
N TYR A 82 28.10 9.55 -11.20
CA TYR A 82 27.00 10.27 -11.81
C TYR A 82 25.71 10.14 -10.98
N LEU A 83 25.35 8.92 -10.57
CA LEU A 83 24.17 8.70 -9.75
C LEU A 83 24.29 9.39 -8.40
N ILE A 84 25.45 9.32 -7.74
CA ILE A 84 25.72 10.02 -6.48
C ILE A 84 25.48 11.53 -6.65
N SER A 85 26.02 12.13 -7.72
CA SER A 85 25.81 13.56 -7.99
C SER A 85 24.33 13.94 -8.21
N CYS A 86 23.55 13.03 -8.80
CA CYS A 86 22.12 13.21 -9.00
C CYS A 86 21.37 13.13 -7.66
N ILE A 87 21.71 12.16 -6.82
CA ILE A 87 21.16 11.99 -5.46
C ILE A 87 21.44 13.23 -4.61
N ASP A 88 22.67 13.75 -4.63
CA ASP A 88 23.04 14.93 -3.86
C ASP A 88 22.29 16.18 -4.35
N SER A 89 22.20 16.35 -5.67
CA SER A 89 21.42 17.45 -6.26
C SER A 89 19.94 17.37 -5.88
N PHE A 90 19.35 16.16 -5.91
CA PHE A 90 17.97 15.93 -5.55
C PHE A 90 17.72 16.15 -4.04
N ARG A 91 18.64 15.69 -3.18
CA ARG A 91 18.61 15.95 -1.73
C ARG A 91 18.60 17.45 -1.47
N MET A 92 19.51 18.22 -2.08
CA MET A 92 19.54 19.68 -1.94
C MET A 92 18.22 20.33 -2.38
N TRP A 93 17.62 19.83 -3.46
CA TRP A 93 16.33 20.31 -3.92
C TRP A 93 15.19 20.02 -2.95
N LEU A 94 15.15 18.81 -2.36
CA LEU A 94 14.16 18.43 -1.35
C LEU A 94 14.27 19.32 -0.10
N GLU A 95 15.49 19.55 0.38
CA GLU A 95 15.74 20.40 1.55
C GLU A 95 15.27 21.84 1.34
N LYS A 96 15.39 22.34 0.10
CA LYS A 96 14.96 23.68 -0.29
C LYS A 96 13.43 23.79 -0.41
N HIS A 97 12.78 22.87 -1.12
CA HIS A 97 11.36 23.02 -1.49
C HIS A 97 10.40 22.35 -0.52
N ARG A 98 10.88 21.37 0.25
CA ARG A 98 10.15 20.66 1.29
C ARG A 98 8.73 20.23 0.89
N PRO A 99 8.58 19.42 -0.17
CA PRO A 99 7.29 18.78 -0.43
C PRO A 99 6.93 17.87 0.75
N ASN A 100 5.64 17.76 1.06
CA ASN A 100 5.17 16.89 2.13
C ASN A 100 5.18 15.42 1.69
N VAL A 101 4.85 15.14 0.42
CA VAL A 101 4.83 13.79 -0.16
C VAL A 101 5.57 13.77 -1.50
N ILE A 102 6.37 12.73 -1.71
CA ILE A 102 7.06 12.41 -2.94
C ILE A 102 6.45 11.13 -3.52
N VAL A 103 5.81 11.20 -4.68
CA VAL A 103 5.33 10.05 -5.43
C VAL A 103 6.45 9.56 -6.33
N THR A 104 6.95 8.34 -6.10
CA THR A 104 7.97 7.73 -6.96
C THR A 104 7.33 6.90 -8.04
N VAL A 105 7.71 7.17 -9.29
CA VAL A 105 7.15 6.57 -10.49
C VAL A 105 8.24 5.76 -11.18
N GLY A 106 8.49 4.57 -10.64
CA GLY A 106 9.57 3.69 -11.07
C GLY A 106 10.36 3.06 -9.94
N ALA A 107 11.26 2.14 -10.30
CA ALA A 107 12.01 1.33 -9.36
C ALA A 107 13.24 2.08 -8.81
N LEU A 108 13.94 2.85 -9.66
CA LEU A 108 15.16 3.54 -9.24
C LEU A 108 14.86 4.61 -8.20
N ALA A 109 13.87 5.49 -8.46
CA ALA A 109 13.50 6.55 -7.56
C ALA A 109 13.00 6.01 -6.22
N THR A 110 12.21 4.93 -6.26
CA THR A 110 11.75 4.25 -5.05
C THR A 110 12.93 3.69 -4.26
N ARG A 111 13.85 2.96 -4.91
CA ARG A 111 15.02 2.37 -4.26
C ARG A 111 15.92 3.43 -3.62
N ILE A 112 16.18 4.52 -4.32
CA ILE A 112 17.01 5.63 -3.81
C ILE A 112 16.34 6.31 -2.61
N LEU A 113 15.03 6.52 -2.68
CA LEU A 113 14.33 7.28 -1.65
C LEU A 113 13.93 6.46 -0.43
N THR A 114 13.80 5.13 -0.55
CA THR A 114 13.27 4.26 0.51
C THR A 114 14.24 3.15 0.94
N GLY A 115 15.29 2.89 0.14
CA GLY A 115 16.17 1.74 0.32
C GLY A 115 15.56 0.39 -0.12
N GLN A 116 14.29 0.35 -0.51
CA GLN A 116 13.62 -0.91 -0.87
C GLN A 116 14.01 -1.37 -2.29
N PRO A 117 14.42 -2.65 -2.46
CA PRO A 117 14.85 -3.16 -3.76
C PRO A 117 13.68 -3.36 -4.72
N ASN A 118 12.52 -3.77 -4.20
CA ASN A 118 11.32 -4.05 -4.96
C ASN A 118 10.26 -3.00 -4.62
N PHE A 119 9.97 -2.11 -5.55
CA PHE A 119 8.96 -1.06 -5.31
C PHE A 119 7.54 -1.63 -5.17
N GLU A 120 7.26 -2.81 -5.74
CA GLU A 120 5.94 -3.44 -5.72
C GLU A 120 5.50 -3.83 -4.30
N ASP A 121 6.45 -4.26 -3.46
CA ASP A 121 6.22 -4.66 -2.06
C ASP A 121 5.74 -3.50 -1.19
N ILE A 122 6.15 -2.28 -1.54
CA ILE A 122 5.81 -1.04 -0.80
C ILE A 122 4.95 -0.07 -1.60
N ARG A 123 4.48 -0.45 -2.78
CA ARG A 123 3.64 0.40 -3.62
C ARG A 123 2.31 0.68 -2.92
N GLY A 124 1.86 1.94 -3.01
CA GLY A 124 0.65 2.40 -2.35
C GLY A 124 0.80 2.58 -0.83
N TYR A 125 1.92 2.21 -0.21
CA TYR A 125 2.24 2.56 1.17
C TYR A 125 2.95 3.90 1.23
N ILE A 126 2.73 4.63 2.32
CA ILE A 126 3.50 5.84 2.63
C ILE A 126 4.60 5.43 3.56
N VAL A 127 5.84 5.55 3.09
CA VAL A 127 7.04 5.16 3.83
C VAL A 127 7.94 6.36 4.06
N PRO A 128 8.74 6.38 5.14
CA PRO A 128 9.73 7.43 5.35
C PRO A 128 10.85 7.34 4.31
N SER A 129 11.32 8.50 3.84
CA SER A 129 12.49 8.57 3.00
C SER A 129 13.77 8.36 3.81
N CYS A 130 14.75 7.69 3.21
CA CYS A 130 16.11 7.53 3.75
C CYS A 130 17.13 8.51 3.14
N ILE A 131 16.71 9.45 2.29
CA ILE A 131 17.64 10.29 1.53
C ILE A 131 18.23 11.46 2.33
N SER A 132 17.59 11.90 3.42
CA SER A 132 18.02 13.06 4.20
C SER A 132 18.04 12.74 5.69
N ASP A 133 19.11 13.17 6.36
CA ASP A 133 19.26 13.07 7.81
C ASP A 133 18.58 14.23 8.57
N LYS A 134 18.10 15.25 7.84
CA LYS A 134 17.53 16.48 8.44
C LYS A 134 16.02 16.45 8.51
N HIS A 135 15.36 15.92 7.49
CA HIS A 135 13.91 15.89 7.38
C HIS A 135 13.47 14.52 6.88
N ILE A 136 12.43 13.98 7.51
CA ILE A 136 11.78 12.76 7.04
C ILE A 136 10.72 13.16 6.02
N PHE A 137 10.96 12.82 4.75
CA PHE A 137 9.98 13.00 3.68
C PHE A 137 9.08 11.77 3.57
N LYS A 138 7.80 11.97 3.25
CA LYS A 138 6.90 10.86 2.92
C LYS A 138 7.10 10.45 1.47
N VAL A 139 7.24 9.15 1.23
CA VAL A 139 7.39 8.58 -0.12
C VAL A 139 6.23 7.63 -0.38
N LEU A 140 5.59 7.77 -1.54
CA LEU A 140 4.56 6.85 -2.01
C LEU A 140 4.96 6.29 -3.39
N PRO A 141 5.39 5.03 -3.47
CA PRO A 141 5.69 4.39 -4.74
C PRO A 141 4.42 4.04 -5.52
N THR A 142 4.48 4.20 -6.84
CA THR A 142 3.41 3.78 -7.76
C THR A 142 3.99 3.27 -9.09
N PHE A 143 3.12 2.74 -9.95
CA PHE A 143 3.54 2.16 -11.21
C PHE A 143 4.00 3.20 -12.25
N PRO A 144 5.01 2.86 -13.06
CA PRO A 144 5.40 3.70 -14.19
C PRO A 144 4.35 3.65 -15.31
N PRO A 145 4.25 4.70 -16.16
CA PRO A 145 3.28 4.77 -17.26
C PRO A 145 3.30 3.54 -18.19
N MET A 146 4.48 2.98 -18.46
CA MET A 146 4.63 1.78 -19.29
C MET A 146 3.90 0.55 -18.72
N ARG A 147 3.83 0.42 -17.39
CA ARG A 147 3.12 -0.69 -16.74
C ARG A 147 1.61 -0.52 -16.86
N ILE A 148 1.11 0.72 -16.76
CA ILE A 148 -0.30 1.05 -16.98
C ILE A 148 -0.70 0.80 -18.44
N PHE A 149 0.20 1.13 -19.38
CA PHE A 149 -0.04 0.90 -20.80
C PHE A 149 -0.14 -0.60 -21.14
N ALA A 150 0.72 -1.42 -20.55
CA ALA A 150 0.68 -2.87 -20.71
C ALA A 150 -0.58 -3.49 -20.06
N GLU A 151 -0.96 -2.99 -18.89
CA GLU A 151 -1.99 -3.57 -18.04
C GLU A 151 -2.94 -2.47 -17.52
N GLN A 152 -3.97 -2.15 -18.32
CA GLN A 152 -4.87 -1.01 -18.05
C GLN A 152 -5.61 -1.09 -16.71
N HIS A 153 -5.77 -2.28 -16.13
CA HIS A 153 -6.39 -2.44 -14.80
C HIS A 153 -5.58 -1.72 -13.69
N HIS A 154 -4.28 -1.49 -13.90
CA HIS A 154 -3.46 -0.68 -13.00
C HIS A 154 -3.81 0.82 -13.01
N MET A 155 -4.59 1.32 -13.97
CA MET A 155 -5.06 2.71 -13.94
C MET A 155 -5.81 3.04 -12.65
N PHE A 156 -6.66 2.12 -12.19
CA PHE A 156 -7.38 2.30 -10.93
C PHE A 156 -6.41 2.37 -9.76
N THR A 157 -5.44 1.45 -9.70
CA THR A 157 -4.44 1.43 -8.63
C THR A 157 -3.62 2.70 -8.57
N VAL A 158 -3.06 3.16 -9.70
CA VAL A 158 -2.28 4.40 -9.76
C VAL A 158 -3.13 5.61 -9.40
N THR A 159 -4.41 5.64 -9.79
CA THR A 159 -5.33 6.70 -9.39
C THR A 159 -5.52 6.72 -7.86
N MET A 160 -5.69 5.56 -7.23
CA MET A 160 -5.85 5.46 -5.78
C MET A 160 -4.58 5.82 -5.02
N ASP A 161 -3.41 5.41 -5.54
CA ASP A 161 -2.09 5.80 -5.03
C ASP A 161 -1.93 7.33 -5.05
N LEU A 162 -2.28 7.98 -6.16
CA LEU A 162 -2.22 9.43 -6.30
C LEU A 162 -3.23 10.16 -5.39
N LYS A 163 -4.45 9.62 -5.21
CA LYS A 163 -5.42 10.17 -4.25
C LYS A 163 -4.89 10.12 -2.83
N LYS A 164 -4.28 8.98 -2.44
CA LYS A 164 -3.65 8.80 -1.14
C LYS A 164 -2.48 9.77 -0.94
N ALA A 165 -1.65 9.94 -1.97
CA ALA A 165 -0.55 10.90 -1.95
C ALA A 165 -1.06 12.35 -1.78
N LEU A 166 -2.08 12.74 -2.54
CA LEU A 166 -2.68 14.07 -2.48
C LEU A 166 -3.26 14.35 -1.09
N ALA A 167 -4.09 13.43 -0.56
CA ALA A 167 -4.64 13.57 0.79
C ALA A 167 -3.55 13.68 1.86
N SER A 168 -2.50 12.87 1.73
CA SER A 168 -1.38 12.86 2.67
C SER A 168 -0.46 14.07 2.52
N SER A 169 -0.45 14.72 1.36
CA SER A 169 0.34 15.93 1.12
C SER A 169 -0.19 17.15 1.87
N MET A 170 -1.42 17.09 2.41
CA MET A 170 -2.01 18.18 3.19
C MET A 170 -1.31 18.45 4.52
N TYR A 171 -0.62 17.44 5.06
CA TYR A 171 0.09 17.52 6.33
C TYR A 171 1.55 17.14 6.14
N PRO A 172 2.52 17.76 6.84
CA PRO A 172 3.92 17.36 6.75
C PRO A 172 4.17 16.01 7.45
N ASP A 173 3.53 15.81 8.59
CA ASP A 173 3.79 14.65 9.45
C ASP A 173 3.11 13.38 8.93
N PHE A 174 3.56 12.23 9.45
CA PHE A 174 2.83 10.97 9.30
C PHE A 174 1.54 11.04 10.11
N ALA A 175 0.47 10.52 9.55
CA ALA A 175 -0.76 10.33 10.31
C ALA A 175 -0.45 9.38 11.49
N ILE A 176 -0.85 9.77 12.69
CA ILE A 176 -0.82 8.87 13.85
C ILE A 176 -1.92 7.84 13.60
N VAL A 177 -1.50 6.62 13.30
CA VAL A 177 -2.41 5.50 13.08
C VAL A 177 -2.67 4.86 14.44
N ASN A 178 -3.81 5.22 15.05
CA ASN A 178 -4.28 4.59 16.28
C ASN A 178 -5.08 3.33 15.93
N LYS A 179 -4.38 2.29 15.49
CA LYS A 179 -4.99 0.99 15.14
C LYS A 179 -4.47 -0.11 16.04
N THR A 180 -5.38 -0.99 16.45
CA THR A 180 -5.06 -2.22 17.19
C THR A 180 -5.22 -3.39 16.22
N LEU A 181 -4.09 -3.84 15.68
CA LEU A 181 -4.05 -5.01 14.79
C LEU A 181 -3.39 -6.15 15.56
N ILE A 182 -4.13 -7.24 15.78
CA ILE A 182 -3.62 -8.43 16.48
C ILE A 182 -3.41 -9.53 15.45
N PRO A 183 -2.21 -9.62 14.83
CA PRO A 183 -1.90 -10.69 13.91
C PRO A 183 -1.64 -11.99 14.68
N ASN A 184 -2.05 -13.12 14.10
CA ASN A 184 -1.73 -14.46 14.61
C ASN A 184 -2.15 -14.67 16.07
N ALA A 185 -3.37 -14.26 16.40
CA ALA A 185 -3.95 -14.45 17.73
C ALA A 185 -3.91 -15.93 18.15
N THR A 186 -3.81 -16.16 19.46
CA THR A 186 -4.00 -17.51 20.01
C THR A 186 -5.44 -17.97 19.80
N PRO A 187 -5.71 -19.29 19.76
CA PRO A 187 -7.07 -19.81 19.65
C PRO A 187 -8.01 -19.21 20.69
N ASP A 188 -7.59 -19.13 21.95
CA ASP A 188 -8.43 -18.60 23.03
C ASP A 188 -8.77 -17.11 22.82
N GLN A 189 -7.80 -16.29 22.44
CA GLN A 189 -8.04 -14.87 22.13
C GLN A 189 -9.01 -14.69 20.96
N PHE A 190 -8.85 -15.48 19.91
CA PHE A 190 -9.69 -15.40 18.72
C PHE A 190 -11.12 -15.88 19.00
N ILE A 191 -11.27 -16.98 19.75
CA ILE A 191 -12.57 -17.51 20.18
C ILE A 191 -13.29 -16.49 21.07
N GLU A 192 -12.60 -15.93 22.07
CA GLU A 192 -13.15 -14.88 22.94
C GLU A 192 -13.62 -13.67 22.13
N TYR A 193 -12.87 -13.28 21.11
CA TYR A 193 -13.24 -12.17 20.24
C TYR A 193 -14.47 -12.48 19.39
N CYS A 194 -14.55 -13.69 18.80
CA CYS A 194 -15.75 -14.15 18.09
C CYS A 194 -16.99 -14.14 18.99
N ASP A 195 -16.88 -14.71 20.19
CA ASP A 195 -17.99 -14.81 21.13
C ASP A 195 -18.46 -13.42 21.59
N TRP A 196 -17.53 -12.48 21.82
CA TRP A 196 -17.89 -11.09 22.11
C TRP A 196 -18.67 -10.39 20.98
N ILE A 197 -18.31 -10.64 19.71
CA ILE A 197 -19.06 -10.10 18.57
C ILE A 197 -20.47 -10.71 18.52
N VAL A 198 -20.61 -12.02 18.78
CA VAL A 198 -21.91 -12.70 18.85
C VAL A 198 -22.79 -12.04 19.91
N GLU A 199 -22.30 -11.94 21.15
CA GLU A 199 -23.04 -11.33 22.27
C GLU A 199 -23.44 -9.88 21.97
N SER A 200 -22.53 -9.08 21.41
CA SER A 200 -22.77 -7.68 21.09
C SER A 200 -23.83 -7.49 20.00
N THR A 201 -23.91 -8.41 19.03
CA THR A 201 -24.87 -8.35 17.92
C THR A 201 -26.23 -8.92 18.30
N GLU A 202 -26.31 -9.90 19.19
CA GLU A 202 -27.58 -10.43 19.70
C GLU A 202 -28.36 -9.40 20.52
N HIS A 203 -27.66 -8.58 21.28
CA HIS A 203 -28.27 -7.53 22.12
C HIS A 203 -28.43 -6.19 21.42
N ASN A 204 -27.94 -6.03 20.18
CA ASN A 204 -27.84 -4.75 19.46
C ASN A 204 -27.17 -3.65 20.29
N GLU A 205 -26.23 -4.02 21.16
CA GLU A 205 -25.56 -3.11 22.08
C GLU A 205 -24.21 -3.70 22.50
N VAL A 206 -23.13 -2.91 22.41
CA VAL A 206 -21.83 -3.28 22.95
C VAL A 206 -21.78 -2.91 24.44
N ARG A 207 -21.96 -3.91 25.30
CA ARG A 207 -21.92 -3.72 26.77
C ARG A 207 -20.53 -3.92 27.36
N ASP A 208 -19.75 -4.82 26.79
CA ASP A 208 -18.37 -5.05 27.19
C ASP A 208 -17.43 -4.25 26.27
N LYS A 209 -16.75 -3.25 26.84
CA LYS A 209 -15.83 -2.35 26.13
C LYS A 209 -14.36 -2.82 26.21
N ARG A 210 -14.11 -4.10 26.44
CA ARG A 210 -12.74 -4.65 26.48
C ARG A 210 -11.97 -4.48 25.17
N TYR A 211 -12.68 -4.46 24.04
CA TYR A 211 -12.07 -4.20 22.74
C TYR A 211 -12.14 -2.70 22.42
N PRO A 212 -10.99 -2.06 22.14
CA PRO A 212 -10.95 -0.64 21.84
C PRO A 212 -11.62 -0.36 20.49
N HIS A 213 -12.09 0.87 20.31
CA HIS A 213 -12.78 1.33 19.08
C HIS A 213 -14.13 0.66 18.80
N ALA A 214 -14.67 -0.10 19.76
CA ALA A 214 -16.03 -0.61 19.66
C ALA A 214 -17.05 0.55 19.78
N GLU A 215 -17.91 0.68 18.78
CA GLU A 215 -19.05 1.60 18.80
C GLU A 215 -20.12 1.13 19.79
N GLU A 216 -21.09 1.99 20.13
CA GLU A 216 -22.22 1.58 21.00
C GLU A 216 -23.03 0.43 20.40
N VAL A 217 -23.05 0.32 19.07
CA VAL A 217 -23.71 -0.73 18.31
C VAL A 217 -22.78 -1.19 17.20
N LEU A 218 -22.57 -2.51 17.06
CA LEU A 218 -21.82 -3.05 15.93
C LEU A 218 -22.67 -2.98 14.66
N THR A 219 -22.32 -2.04 13.77
CA THR A 219 -23.03 -1.83 12.51
C THR A 219 -22.61 -2.81 11.41
N GLY A 220 -21.41 -3.37 11.53
CA GLY A 220 -20.90 -4.41 10.65
C GLY A 220 -19.58 -5.01 11.16
N VAL A 221 -19.23 -6.15 10.59
CA VAL A 221 -18.01 -6.89 10.91
C VAL A 221 -17.27 -7.16 9.60
N ALA A 222 -16.11 -6.55 9.43
CA ALA A 222 -15.25 -6.82 8.31
C ALA A 222 -14.74 -8.27 8.39
N LEU A 223 -14.81 -8.97 7.27
CA LEU A 223 -14.34 -10.33 7.10
C LEU A 223 -13.34 -10.37 5.95
N ASP A 224 -12.21 -11.01 6.20
CA ASP A 224 -11.17 -11.25 5.21
C ASP A 224 -10.58 -12.64 5.38
N ILE A 225 -10.32 -13.32 4.27
CA ILE A 225 -9.88 -14.72 4.26
C ILE A 225 -8.75 -14.87 3.25
N GLU A 226 -7.63 -15.39 3.74
CA GLU A 226 -6.50 -15.75 2.89
C GLU A 226 -6.49 -17.25 2.64
N ASN A 227 -6.17 -17.67 1.42
CA ASN A 227 -6.17 -19.07 1.03
C ASN A 227 -4.90 -19.50 0.29
N THR A 228 -4.64 -20.81 0.29
CA THR A 228 -3.57 -21.39 -0.52
C THR A 228 -3.90 -21.25 -2.01
N ILE A 229 -2.92 -20.85 -2.81
CA ILE A 229 -3.04 -20.85 -4.27
C ILE A 229 -2.95 -22.29 -4.79
N GLY A 230 -3.98 -22.76 -5.51
CA GLY A 230 -3.98 -24.05 -6.22
C GLY A 230 -5.20 -24.92 -5.92
N ASN A 231 -5.15 -26.18 -6.39
CA ASN A 231 -6.25 -27.13 -6.20
C ASN A 231 -6.50 -27.41 -4.71
N GLY A 232 -7.73 -27.20 -4.26
CA GLY A 232 -8.16 -27.43 -2.88
C GLY A 232 -8.46 -26.15 -2.09
N CYS A 233 -7.83 -25.01 -2.43
CA CYS A 233 -8.04 -23.69 -1.82
C CYS A 233 -8.29 -23.73 -0.30
N HIS A 234 -7.31 -24.23 0.47
CA HIS A 234 -7.42 -24.27 1.93
C HIS A 234 -7.33 -22.87 2.52
N ILE A 235 -8.12 -22.61 3.57
CA ILE A 235 -8.05 -21.37 4.32
C ILE A 235 -6.75 -21.36 5.12
N THR A 236 -5.92 -20.34 4.90
CA THR A 236 -4.63 -20.18 5.57
C THR A 236 -4.75 -19.25 6.78
N GLN A 237 -5.55 -18.20 6.65
CA GLN A 237 -5.77 -17.20 7.69
C GLN A 237 -7.22 -16.71 7.62
N PHE A 238 -7.76 -16.42 8.80
CA PHE A 238 -9.08 -15.83 8.96
C PHE A 238 -8.93 -14.51 9.70
N GLY A 239 -9.48 -13.43 9.14
CA GLY A 239 -9.39 -12.07 9.68
C GLY A 239 -10.77 -11.48 9.97
N ILE A 240 -10.90 -10.85 11.13
CA ILE A 240 -12.15 -10.21 11.58
C ILE A 240 -11.86 -8.82 12.14
N GLY A 241 -12.66 -7.83 11.78
CA GLY A 241 -12.59 -6.49 12.33
C GLY A 241 -13.97 -5.92 12.64
N HIS A 242 -14.18 -5.42 13.87
CA HIS A 242 -15.43 -4.76 14.24
C HIS A 242 -15.42 -3.26 13.96
N SER A 243 -14.26 -2.68 13.61
CA SER A 243 -14.10 -1.26 13.28
C SER A 243 -12.94 -1.06 12.29
N GLY A 244 -12.82 0.15 11.73
CA GLY A 244 -11.70 0.51 10.85
C GLY A 244 -10.33 0.58 11.55
N ASP A 245 -10.34 0.54 12.88
CA ASP A 245 -9.17 0.69 13.74
C ASP A 245 -8.87 -0.54 14.60
N TYR A 246 -9.66 -1.61 14.49
CA TYR A 246 -9.40 -2.87 15.18
C TYR A 246 -9.59 -4.07 14.26
N SER A 247 -8.58 -4.94 14.20
CA SER A 247 -8.74 -6.26 13.61
C SER A 247 -7.89 -7.32 14.31
N MET A 248 -8.34 -8.56 14.20
CA MET A 248 -7.64 -9.73 14.71
C MET A 248 -7.61 -10.80 13.63
N THR A 249 -6.47 -11.47 13.48
CA THR A 249 -6.34 -12.62 12.58
C THR A 249 -5.90 -13.87 13.33
N ILE A 250 -6.31 -15.03 12.84
CA ILE A 250 -5.79 -16.33 13.28
C ILE A 250 -5.29 -17.12 12.06
N ASN A 251 -4.14 -17.76 12.22
CA ASN A 251 -3.61 -18.65 11.19
C ASN A 251 -4.13 -20.06 11.43
N LEU A 252 -4.64 -20.68 10.36
CA LEU A 252 -4.97 -22.10 10.32
C LEU A 252 -3.82 -22.89 9.68
N LEU A 253 -3.04 -22.25 8.80
CA LEU A 253 -1.87 -22.84 8.17
C LEU A 253 -0.63 -21.94 8.36
N ASN A 254 0.52 -22.58 8.57
CA ASN A 254 1.83 -21.97 8.44
C ASN A 254 2.49 -22.48 7.16
N GLY A 255 2.27 -21.78 6.05
CA GLY A 255 2.61 -22.27 4.72
C GLY A 255 1.73 -23.45 4.31
N LYS A 256 2.29 -24.68 4.33
CA LYS A 256 1.56 -25.91 3.96
C LYS A 256 1.27 -26.83 5.16
N THR A 257 1.66 -26.42 6.36
CA THR A 257 1.47 -27.24 7.57
C THR A 257 0.39 -26.62 8.47
N PRO A 258 -0.40 -27.41 9.20
CA PRO A 258 -1.32 -26.91 10.21
C PRO A 258 -0.62 -25.98 11.20
N ALA A 259 -1.23 -24.84 11.50
CA ALA A 259 -0.74 -23.88 12.50
C ALA A 259 -1.23 -24.20 13.90
N LEU A 260 -2.33 -24.96 14.02
CA LEU A 260 -3.01 -25.29 15.27
C LEU A 260 -2.99 -26.79 15.53
N SER A 261 -3.24 -27.17 16.79
CA SER A 261 -3.61 -28.55 17.12
C SER A 261 -5.00 -28.87 16.54
N GLU A 262 -5.30 -30.14 16.31
CA GLU A 262 -6.63 -30.55 15.82
C GLU A 262 -7.77 -30.10 16.76
N GLU A 263 -7.52 -30.15 18.08
CA GLU A 263 -8.47 -29.70 19.09
C GLU A 263 -8.70 -28.18 19.01
N ASP A 264 -7.64 -27.38 18.92
CA ASP A 264 -7.76 -25.93 18.83
C ASP A 264 -8.37 -25.48 17.51
N GLU A 265 -8.00 -26.12 16.40
CA GLU A 265 -8.59 -25.85 15.09
C GLU A 265 -10.10 -26.11 15.11
N LEU A 266 -10.55 -27.22 15.69
CA LEU A 266 -11.97 -27.51 15.86
C LEU A 266 -12.68 -26.45 16.70
N ARG A 267 -12.10 -26.02 17.83
CA ARG A 267 -12.66 -24.98 18.70
C ARG A 267 -12.80 -23.64 17.96
N VAL A 268 -11.79 -23.27 17.18
CA VAL A 268 -11.81 -22.06 16.35
C VAL A 268 -12.91 -22.15 15.29
N TRP A 269 -13.04 -23.28 14.59
CA TRP A 269 -14.11 -23.48 13.61
C TRP A 269 -15.51 -23.42 14.22
N GLN A 270 -15.68 -23.95 15.43
CA GLN A 270 -16.95 -23.83 16.16
C GLN A 270 -17.27 -22.38 16.51
N ALA A 271 -16.28 -21.57 16.91
CA ALA A 271 -16.47 -20.15 17.18
C ALA A 271 -16.83 -19.37 15.90
N ILE A 272 -16.13 -19.63 14.79
CA ILE A 272 -16.47 -19.07 13.47
C ILE A 272 -17.89 -19.45 13.06
N SER A 273 -18.31 -20.70 13.28
CA SER A 273 -19.67 -21.16 12.96
C SER A 273 -20.73 -20.44 13.80
N ARG A 274 -20.48 -20.22 15.10
CA ARG A 274 -21.38 -19.42 15.96
C ARG A 274 -21.48 -17.98 15.45
N LEU A 275 -20.34 -17.37 15.13
CA LEU A 275 -20.28 -16.01 14.61
C LEU A 275 -21.00 -15.88 13.26
N ALA A 276 -20.83 -16.83 12.35
CA ALA A 276 -21.52 -16.85 11.05
C ALA A 276 -23.04 -16.99 11.18
N LYS A 277 -23.53 -17.60 12.26
CA LYS A 277 -24.97 -17.83 12.54
C LYS A 277 -25.60 -16.74 13.42
N SER A 278 -24.81 -15.76 13.89
CA SER A 278 -25.31 -14.68 14.73
C SER A 278 -25.99 -13.58 13.90
N ASN A 279 -26.39 -12.49 14.56
CA ASN A 279 -26.95 -11.31 13.91
C ASN A 279 -25.87 -10.37 13.33
N ALA A 280 -24.59 -10.79 13.31
CA ALA A 280 -23.50 -10.00 12.76
C ALA A 280 -23.70 -9.71 11.27
N LYS A 281 -23.52 -8.45 10.87
CA LYS A 281 -23.58 -8.03 9.47
C LYS A 281 -22.18 -8.04 8.87
N PHE A 282 -21.84 -9.07 8.11
CA PHE A 282 -20.51 -9.18 7.53
C PHE A 282 -20.31 -8.25 6.33
N ILE A 283 -19.13 -7.62 6.29
CA ILE A 283 -18.61 -6.85 5.17
C ILE A 283 -17.41 -7.63 4.62
N ALA A 284 -17.64 -8.47 3.62
CA ALA A 284 -16.59 -9.27 3.01
C ALA A 284 -15.83 -8.44 1.96
N HIS A 285 -14.50 -8.38 2.06
CA HIS A 285 -13.66 -7.59 1.17
C HIS A 285 -13.60 -8.17 -0.26
N ASN A 286 -13.73 -9.50 -0.39
CA ASN A 286 -13.86 -10.21 -1.65
C ASN A 286 -15.08 -11.15 -1.60
N GLY A 287 -16.26 -10.60 -1.34
CA GLY A 287 -17.45 -11.37 -0.93
C GLY A 287 -17.82 -12.58 -1.80
N VAL A 288 -17.60 -12.55 -3.12
CA VAL A 288 -17.85 -13.73 -3.96
C VAL A 288 -16.88 -14.87 -3.64
N HIS A 289 -15.59 -14.56 -3.49
CA HIS A 289 -14.58 -15.54 -3.16
C HIS A 289 -14.70 -15.99 -1.71
N ASP A 290 -14.79 -15.03 -0.80
CA ASP A 290 -14.81 -15.25 0.65
C ASP A 290 -15.98 -16.15 1.03
N LEU A 291 -17.20 -15.81 0.62
CA LEU A 291 -18.40 -16.60 0.92
C LEU A 291 -18.35 -18.00 0.32
N CYS A 292 -17.86 -18.14 -0.92
CA CYS A 292 -17.71 -19.46 -1.54
C CYS A 292 -16.72 -20.34 -0.79
N VAL A 293 -15.58 -19.77 -0.37
CA VAL A 293 -14.52 -20.52 0.28
C VAL A 293 -14.86 -20.84 1.74
N THR A 294 -15.54 -19.95 2.46
CA THR A 294 -15.91 -20.21 3.87
C THR A 294 -17.21 -20.98 4.02
N TRP A 295 -18.32 -20.50 3.46
CA TRP A 295 -19.63 -21.11 3.70
C TRP A 295 -19.84 -22.36 2.85
N LEU A 296 -19.65 -22.26 1.53
CA LEU A 296 -20.00 -23.36 0.63
C LEU A 296 -19.04 -24.55 0.75
N ASN A 297 -17.73 -24.31 0.88
CA ASN A 297 -16.74 -25.40 0.96
C ASN A 297 -16.65 -26.05 2.35
N ASN A 298 -17.01 -25.35 3.43
CA ASN A 298 -16.90 -25.88 4.80
C ASN A 298 -18.27 -26.18 5.45
N HIS A 299 -19.36 -26.13 4.68
CA HIS A 299 -20.71 -26.44 5.14
C HIS A 299 -21.16 -25.64 6.38
N ILE A 300 -20.78 -24.36 6.43
CA ILE A 300 -21.27 -23.39 7.43
C ILE A 300 -22.59 -22.82 6.93
#